data_AF-A0A537SYT0-F1
#
_entry.id   AF-A0A537SYT0-F1
#
_cell.length_a   1.000
_cell.length_b   1.000
_cell.length_c   1.000
_cell.angle_alpha   90.00
_cell.angle_beta   90.00
_cell.angle_gamma   90.00
#
_symmetry.space_group_name_H-M   'P 1'
#
loop_
_entity.id
_entity.type
_entity.pdbx_description
1 polymer ?
#
loop_
_entity_poly.entity_id
_entity_poly.type
_entity_poly.pdbx_seq_one_letter_code
_entity_poly.pdbx_strand_id
1 'polypeptide(L)'
;MQRAAGSRLGWRIGFPRLYLAGALSVLGGLLLWELASRFVVANALFLAAPSQIFAAIAALAKSGELWQHMSISAIEFAIGYAIASLLGVIIGFAMAESAVMKRVLQPWISGLYATPTIALAPLFILWLGIGIWSKVLVVIFLVLFPVTINTEAGLRTTSERLIEMLRSFGATPRQIFFKVSLPSAVPFILAGLKLGIGRGLIGVVVAELFGSRAGLGRLIAQSADAFNMPDLFAGVIVLAAAGIALTAGFGWLENRLVPWTKD
;
A
#
# COMPACT_ATOMS: atom_id res chain seq x y z
N MET A 1 -23.84 46.26 21.67
CA MET A 1 -22.99 46.78 20.57
C MET A 1 -21.63 46.11 20.71
N GLN A 2 -21.03 45.35 19.78
CA GLN A 2 -21.23 45.08 18.36
C GLN A 2 -20.94 43.59 18.09
N ARG A 3 -21.73 42.98 17.21
CA ARG A 3 -21.55 41.61 16.71
C ARG A 3 -20.49 41.63 15.60
N ALA A 4 -19.39 40.88 15.76
CA ALA A 4 -18.52 40.54 14.64
C ALA A 4 -19.15 39.36 13.88
N ALA A 5 -19.98 39.69 12.89
CA ALA A 5 -20.49 38.74 11.91
C ALA A 5 -19.35 38.39 10.94
N GLY A 6 -18.55 37.39 11.29
CA GLY A 6 -17.65 36.73 10.36
C GLY A 6 -18.49 35.98 9.32
N SER A 7 -18.56 36.55 8.13
CA SER A 7 -19.20 35.99 6.95
C SER A 7 -18.73 34.56 6.71
N ARG A 8 -19.63 33.59 6.95
CA ARG A 8 -19.49 32.21 6.47
C ARG A 8 -19.57 32.27 4.95
N LEU A 9 -18.42 32.47 4.29
CA LEU A 9 -18.31 32.38 2.84
C LEU A 9 -18.58 30.93 2.47
N GLY A 10 -19.83 30.66 2.09
CA GLY A 10 -20.32 29.34 1.76
C GLY A 10 -19.64 28.79 0.52
N TRP A 11 -18.59 28.01 0.71
CA TRP A 11 -18.17 27.00 -0.26
C TRP A 11 -19.14 25.82 -0.19
N ARG A 12 -20.41 26.08 -0.54
CA ARG A 12 -21.36 25.02 -0.91
C ARG A 12 -21.08 24.65 -2.36
N ILE A 13 -19.86 24.22 -2.67
CA ILE A 13 -19.63 23.45 -3.88
C ILE A 13 -20.35 22.14 -3.62
N GLY A 14 -21.56 22.01 -4.16
CA GLY A 14 -22.36 20.80 -3.98
C GLY A 14 -21.51 19.60 -4.34
N PHE A 15 -21.48 18.59 -3.47
CA PHE A 15 -20.81 17.30 -3.64
C PHE A 15 -20.68 16.82 -5.11
N PRO A 16 -21.72 16.85 -5.97
CA PRO A 16 -21.60 16.46 -7.38
C PRO A 16 -20.59 17.27 -8.22
N ARG A 17 -20.40 18.58 -7.94
CA ARG A 17 -19.47 19.45 -8.68
C ARG A 17 -18.00 19.10 -8.43
N LEU A 18 -17.66 18.62 -7.23
CA LEU A 18 -16.29 18.21 -6.90
C LEU A 18 -15.91 16.89 -7.60
N TYR A 19 -16.82 15.92 -7.64
CA TYR A 19 -16.60 14.68 -8.41
C TYR A 19 -16.51 14.95 -9.91
N LEU A 20 -17.32 15.86 -10.45
CA LEU A 20 -17.22 16.31 -11.84
C LEU A 20 -15.88 16.98 -12.14
N ALA A 21 -15.40 17.86 -11.24
CA ALA A 21 -14.09 18.50 -11.39
C ALA A 21 -12.95 17.45 -11.36
N GLY A 22 -13.03 16.45 -10.48
CA GLY A 22 -12.07 15.35 -10.44
C GLY A 22 -12.08 14.51 -11.72
N ALA A 23 -13.25 14.12 -12.21
CA ALA A 23 -13.39 13.38 -13.46
C ALA A 23 -12.86 14.17 -14.67
N LEU A 24 -13.18 15.47 -14.76
CA LEU A 24 -12.67 16.35 -15.80
C LEU A 24 -11.15 16.52 -15.73
N SER A 25 -10.57 16.56 -14.53
CA SER A 25 -9.11 16.61 -14.36
C SER A 25 -8.43 15.35 -14.89
N VAL A 26 -8.98 14.17 -14.61
CA VAL A 26 -8.42 12.89 -15.11
C VAL A 26 -8.56 12.81 -16.63
N LEU A 27 -9.74 13.13 -17.17
CA LEU A 27 -9.98 13.13 -18.62
C LEU A 27 -9.10 14.15 -19.34
N GLY A 28 -8.93 15.34 -18.77
CA GLY A 28 -8.03 16.37 -19.29
C GLY A 28 -6.57 15.89 -19.31
N GLY A 29 -6.12 15.23 -18.24
CA GLY A 29 -4.78 14.63 -18.18
C GLY A 29 -4.58 13.54 -19.24
N LEU A 30 -5.54 12.64 -19.43
CA LEU A 30 -5.48 11.60 -20.46
C LEU A 30 -5.45 12.19 -21.87
N LEU A 31 -6.26 13.23 -22.13
CA LEU A 31 -6.29 13.90 -23.43
C LEU A 31 -4.96 14.61 -23.70
N LEU A 32 -4.38 15.29 -22.71
CA LEU A 32 -3.06 15.91 -22.84
C LEU A 32 -1.97 14.86 -23.12
N TRP A 33 -2.02 13.70 -22.46
CA TRP A 33 -1.09 12.59 -22.74
C TRP A 33 -1.27 12.04 -24.16
N GLU A 34 -2.50 11.81 -24.61
CA GLU A 34 -2.80 11.37 -25.98
C GLU A 34 -2.29 12.36 -27.04
N LEU A 35 -2.45 13.66 -26.80
CA LEU A 35 -1.92 14.68 -27.71
C LEU A 35 -0.38 14.72 -27.66
N ALA A 36 0.22 14.66 -26.48
CA ALA A 36 1.67 14.68 -26.33
C ALA A 36 2.34 13.45 -26.97
N SER A 37 1.75 12.26 -26.82
CA SER A 37 2.29 11.03 -27.43
C SER A 37 2.23 11.09 -28.95
N ARG A 38 1.15 11.62 -29.53
CA ARG A 38 0.96 11.72 -30.98
C ARG A 38 1.77 12.83 -31.63
N PHE A 39 1.90 13.99 -30.98
CA PHE A 39 2.40 15.21 -31.62
C PHE A 39 3.76 15.69 -31.09
N VAL A 40 4.18 15.29 -29.88
CA VAL A 40 5.44 15.77 -29.27
C VAL A 40 6.50 14.69 -29.28
N VAL A 41 6.19 13.51 -28.74
CA VAL A 41 7.16 12.41 -28.63
C VAL A 41 7.25 11.62 -29.94
N ALA A 42 6.12 11.49 -30.67
CA ALA A 42 5.88 10.91 -32.01
C ALA A 42 6.42 9.48 -32.27
N ASN A 43 7.55 9.11 -31.69
CA ASN A 43 8.14 7.80 -31.69
C ASN A 43 7.46 6.92 -30.61
N ALA A 44 6.65 5.98 -31.10
CA ALA A 44 5.90 5.01 -30.28
C ALA A 44 6.79 4.09 -29.43
N LEU A 45 8.11 4.02 -29.70
CA LEU A 45 9.06 3.29 -28.87
C LEU A 45 9.31 3.97 -27.51
N PHE A 46 9.00 5.26 -27.36
CA PHE A 46 9.24 5.99 -26.11
C PHE A 46 7.97 6.23 -25.30
N LEU A 47 6.82 6.44 -25.96
CA LEU A 47 5.57 6.75 -25.29
C LEU A 47 4.37 6.15 -26.02
N ALA A 48 3.71 5.19 -25.38
CA ALA A 48 2.44 4.68 -25.86
C ALA A 48 1.32 5.70 -25.59
N ALA A 49 0.42 5.85 -26.55
CA ALA A 49 -0.78 6.65 -26.36
C ALA A 49 -1.78 5.91 -25.44
N PRO A 50 -2.51 6.61 -24.55
CA PRO A 50 -3.60 6.02 -23.76
C PRO A 50 -4.50 5.07 -24.56
N SER A 51 -4.90 5.44 -25.78
CA SER A 51 -5.73 4.56 -26.62
C SER A 51 -5.07 3.20 -26.94
N GLN A 52 -3.75 3.18 -27.16
CA GLN A 52 -2.99 1.97 -27.43
C GLN A 52 -2.87 1.11 -26.17
N ILE A 53 -2.71 1.74 -25.01
CA ILE A 53 -2.62 1.05 -23.72
C ILE A 53 -3.95 0.34 -23.40
N PHE A 54 -5.10 1.01 -23.60
CA PHE A 54 -6.40 0.37 -23.42
C PHE A 54 -6.65 -0.77 -24.41
N ALA A 55 -6.21 -0.63 -25.66
CA ALA A 55 -6.28 -1.71 -26.64
C ALA A 55 -5.41 -2.92 -26.23
N ALA A 56 -4.19 -2.68 -25.73
CA ALA A 56 -3.29 -3.69 -25.20
C ALA A 56 -3.91 -4.43 -24.00
N ILE A 57 -4.46 -3.70 -23.02
CA ILE A 57 -5.18 -4.29 -21.88
C ILE A 57 -6.30 -5.21 -22.37
N ALA A 58 -7.12 -4.75 -23.32
CA ALA A 58 -8.22 -5.55 -23.87
C ALA A 58 -7.72 -6.80 -24.62
N ALA A 59 -6.61 -6.71 -25.35
CA ALA A 59 -5.99 -7.84 -26.04
C ALA A 59 -5.45 -8.88 -25.05
N LEU A 60 -4.65 -8.45 -24.06
CA LEU A 60 -4.10 -9.30 -23.01
C LEU A 60 -5.19 -9.95 -22.13
N ALA A 61 -6.29 -9.22 -21.89
CA ALA A 61 -7.43 -9.75 -21.16
C ALA A 61 -8.18 -10.83 -21.97
N LYS A 62 -8.31 -10.65 -23.30
CA LYS A 62 -8.94 -11.63 -24.20
C LYS A 62 -8.08 -12.88 -24.40
N SER A 63 -6.76 -12.74 -24.45
CA SER A 63 -5.84 -13.88 -24.60
C SER A 63 -5.75 -14.73 -23.33
N GLY A 64 -6.12 -14.19 -22.16
CA GLY A 64 -6.01 -14.85 -20.86
C GLY A 64 -4.70 -14.56 -20.13
N GLU A 65 -3.71 -14.00 -20.83
CA GLU A 65 -2.37 -13.71 -20.31
C GLU A 65 -2.42 -12.69 -19.16
N LEU A 66 -3.27 -11.67 -19.27
CA LEU A 66 -3.43 -10.68 -18.21
C LEU A 66 -3.88 -11.31 -16.89
N TRP A 67 -4.86 -12.21 -16.95
CA TRP A 67 -5.42 -12.86 -15.77
C TRP A 67 -4.43 -13.85 -15.15
N GLN A 68 -3.63 -14.51 -15.97
CA GLN A 68 -2.54 -15.37 -15.51
C GLN A 68 -1.49 -14.56 -14.74
N HIS A 69 -0.99 -13.46 -15.31
CA HIS A 69 0.00 -12.62 -14.64
C HIS A 69 -0.56 -11.97 -13.37
N MET A 70 -1.78 -11.45 -13.43
CA MET A 70 -2.44 -10.82 -12.29
C MET A 70 -2.69 -11.81 -11.14
N SER A 71 -3.15 -13.03 -11.44
CA SER A 71 -3.41 -14.04 -10.40
C SER A 71 -2.13 -14.48 -9.69
N ILE A 72 -1.03 -14.63 -10.42
CA ILE A 72 0.26 -14.99 -9.84
C ILE A 72 0.76 -13.89 -8.91
N SER A 73 0.79 -12.64 -9.37
CA SER A 73 1.17 -11.51 -8.52
C SER A 73 0.26 -11.35 -7.31
N ALA A 74 -1.04 -11.58 -7.48
CA ALA A 74 -2.01 -11.50 -6.40
C ALA A 74 -1.76 -12.56 -5.32
N ILE A 75 -1.42 -13.80 -5.69
CA ILE A 75 -1.11 -14.88 -4.74
C ILE A 75 0.20 -14.56 -4.00
N GLU A 76 1.25 -14.17 -4.72
CA GLU A 76 2.55 -13.80 -4.14
C GLU A 76 2.40 -12.64 -3.14
N PHE A 77 1.67 -11.60 -3.54
CA PHE A 77 1.34 -10.47 -2.69
C PHE A 77 0.50 -10.90 -1.48
N ALA A 78 -0.59 -11.64 -1.68
CA ALA A 78 -1.52 -11.98 -0.59
C ALA A 78 -0.84 -12.81 0.50
N ILE A 79 -0.03 -13.81 0.13
CA ILE A 79 0.70 -14.66 1.08
C ILE A 79 1.72 -13.82 1.85
N GLY A 80 2.55 -13.05 1.14
CA GLY A 80 3.57 -12.22 1.79
C GLY A 80 2.97 -11.14 2.69
N TYR A 81 1.93 -10.46 2.20
CA TYR A 81 1.24 -9.42 2.95
C TYR A 81 0.56 -9.97 4.20
N ALA A 82 -0.09 -11.13 4.14
CA ALA A 82 -0.73 -11.75 5.30
C ALA A 82 0.29 -12.15 6.38
N ILE A 83 1.38 -12.82 5.98
CA ILE A 83 2.46 -13.21 6.91
C ILE A 83 3.09 -11.98 7.55
N ALA A 84 3.43 -10.98 6.74
CA ALA A 84 4.10 -9.76 7.22
C ALA A 84 3.20 -8.90 8.10
N SER A 85 1.91 -8.83 7.80
CA SER A 85 0.93 -8.12 8.62
C SER A 85 0.81 -8.77 9.99
N LEU A 86 0.69 -10.11 10.04
CA LEU A 86 0.60 -10.85 11.28
C LEU A 86 1.88 -10.69 12.12
N LEU A 87 3.05 -10.94 11.53
CA LEU A 87 4.33 -10.77 12.20
C LEU A 87 4.54 -9.32 12.63
N GLY A 88 4.17 -8.36 11.77
CA GLY A 88 4.34 -6.94 12.01
C GLY A 88 3.57 -6.49 13.25
N VAL A 89 2.30 -6.91 13.37
CA VAL A 89 1.46 -6.64 14.54
C VAL A 89 2.02 -7.31 15.79
N ILE A 90 2.43 -8.58 15.72
CA ILE A 90 2.99 -9.31 16.87
C ILE A 90 4.26 -8.62 17.39
N ILE A 91 5.18 -8.26 16.48
CA ILE A 91 6.45 -7.61 16.84
C ILE A 91 6.19 -6.20 17.38
N GLY A 92 5.32 -5.43 16.75
CA GLY A 92 4.96 -4.08 17.21
C GLY A 92 4.32 -4.10 18.60
N PHE A 93 3.47 -5.08 18.85
CA PHE A 93 2.90 -5.33 20.17
C PHE A 93 3.98 -5.69 21.21
N ALA A 94 4.88 -6.63 20.89
CA ALA A 94 5.97 -7.01 21.79
C ALA A 94 6.89 -5.83 22.13
N MET A 95 7.17 -4.95 21.17
CA MET A 95 7.95 -3.72 21.37
C MET A 95 7.19 -2.64 22.17
N ALA A 96 5.86 -2.60 22.08
CA ALA A 96 5.05 -1.68 22.89
C ALA A 96 5.04 -2.10 24.37
N GLU A 97 4.79 -3.38 24.64
CA GLU A 97 4.62 -3.91 26.00
C GLU A 97 5.94 -4.08 26.76
N SER A 98 7.03 -4.44 26.09
CA SER A 98 8.32 -4.73 26.74
C SER A 98 9.40 -3.74 26.35
N ALA A 99 9.91 -3.01 27.34
CA ALA A 99 11.06 -2.12 27.18
C ALA A 99 12.33 -2.88 26.74
N VAL A 100 12.49 -4.14 27.15
CA VAL A 100 13.60 -5.01 26.72
C VAL A 100 13.44 -5.36 25.24
N MET A 101 12.26 -5.84 24.83
CA MET A 101 12.00 -6.16 23.43
C MET A 101 12.17 -4.94 22.53
N LYS A 102 11.71 -3.76 22.96
CA LYS A 102 11.96 -2.50 22.26
C LYS A 102 13.45 -2.24 22.06
N ARG A 103 14.25 -2.26 23.13
CA ARG A 103 15.69 -1.99 23.05
C ARG A 103 16.43 -2.99 22.14
N VAL A 104 16.01 -4.26 22.18
CA VAL A 104 16.62 -5.33 21.36
C VAL A 104 16.21 -5.21 19.90
N LEU A 105 14.93 -5.01 19.59
CA LEU A 105 14.40 -5.06 18.23
C LEU A 105 14.51 -3.74 17.48
N GLN A 106 14.49 -2.59 18.17
CA GLN A 106 14.45 -1.28 17.54
C GLN A 106 15.64 -1.01 16.58
N PRO A 107 16.89 -1.40 16.89
CA PRO A 107 18.00 -1.25 15.94
C PRO A 107 17.79 -2.08 14.67
N TRP A 108 17.25 -3.30 14.78
CA TRP A 108 16.98 -4.16 13.63
C TRP A 108 15.84 -3.60 12.77
N ILE A 109 14.75 -3.18 13.39
CA ILE A 109 13.61 -2.60 12.68
C ILE A 109 14.03 -1.32 11.95
N SER A 110 14.72 -0.41 12.64
CA SER A 110 15.11 0.89 12.05
C SER A 110 16.20 0.71 10.99
N GLY A 111 17.20 -0.15 11.26
CA GLY A 111 18.30 -0.41 10.33
C GLY A 111 17.83 -1.13 9.06
N LEU A 112 17.06 -2.20 9.19
CA LEU A 112 16.55 -2.93 8.02
C LEU A 112 15.50 -2.13 7.25
N TYR A 113 14.73 -1.26 7.91
CA TYR A 113 13.81 -0.35 7.22
C TYR A 113 14.55 0.70 6.37
N ALA A 114 15.72 1.17 6.82
CA ALA A 114 16.54 2.11 6.08
C ALA A 114 17.32 1.45 4.92
N THR A 115 17.56 0.15 4.99
CA THR A 115 18.21 -0.61 3.93
C THR A 115 17.34 -0.61 2.66
N PRO A 116 17.95 -0.44 1.46
CA PRO A 116 17.23 -0.60 0.20
C PRO A 116 16.88 -2.08 -0.02
N THR A 117 15.79 -2.55 0.60
CA THR A 117 15.35 -3.96 0.55
C THR A 117 15.10 -4.47 -0.87
N ILE A 118 14.80 -3.56 -1.80
CA ILE A 118 14.71 -3.82 -3.25
C ILE A 118 16.01 -4.43 -3.78
N ALA A 119 17.18 -3.96 -3.33
CA ALA A 119 18.48 -4.48 -3.76
C ALA A 119 18.77 -5.90 -3.25
N LEU A 120 17.99 -6.40 -2.29
CA LEU A 120 18.12 -7.76 -1.76
C LEU A 120 17.31 -8.79 -2.56
N ALA A 121 16.44 -8.37 -3.48
CA ALA A 121 15.60 -9.29 -4.25
C ALA A 121 16.42 -10.37 -5.01
N PRO A 122 17.54 -10.04 -5.70
CA PRO A 122 18.39 -11.06 -6.33
C PRO A 122 19.00 -12.05 -5.33
N LEU A 123 19.34 -11.59 -4.13
CA LEU A 123 19.90 -12.44 -3.07
C LEU A 123 18.87 -13.45 -2.56
N PHE A 124 17.62 -13.02 -2.39
CA PHE A 124 16.53 -13.93 -1.99
C PHE A 124 16.22 -14.97 -3.08
N ILE A 125 16.34 -14.59 -4.36
CA ILE A 125 16.24 -15.55 -5.46
C ILE A 125 17.42 -16.53 -5.44
N LEU A 126 18.64 -16.08 -5.15
CA LEU A 126 19.80 -16.95 -5.02
C LEU A 126 19.63 -17.97 -3.89
N TRP A 127 19.08 -17.56 -2.75
CA TRP A 127 18.90 -18.42 -1.58
C TRP A 127 17.71 -19.37 -1.69
N LEU A 128 16.56 -18.88 -2.15
CA LEU A 128 15.30 -19.64 -2.18
C LEU A 128 14.98 -20.23 -3.56
N GLY A 129 15.80 -19.92 -4.57
CA GLY A 129 15.57 -20.27 -5.95
C GLY A 129 14.48 -19.45 -6.64
N ILE A 130 14.28 -19.74 -7.92
CA ILE A 130 13.20 -19.18 -8.71
C ILE A 130 11.89 -19.85 -8.30
N GLY A 131 11.08 -19.14 -7.54
CA GLY A 131 9.74 -19.58 -7.16
C GLY A 131 9.02 -18.56 -6.29
N ILE A 132 7.81 -18.91 -5.86
CA ILE A 132 6.93 -18.04 -5.07
C ILE A 132 7.59 -17.50 -3.80
N TRP A 133 8.35 -18.34 -3.08
CA TRP A 133 8.91 -17.98 -1.77
C TRP A 133 9.92 -16.84 -1.83
N SER A 134 10.69 -16.74 -2.91
CA SER A 134 11.60 -15.59 -3.11
C SER A 134 10.86 -14.25 -3.18
N LYS A 135 9.68 -14.22 -3.83
CA LYS A 135 8.85 -13.00 -3.96
C LYS A 135 8.10 -12.70 -2.68
N VAL A 136 7.53 -13.74 -2.07
CA VAL A 136 6.89 -13.65 -0.75
C VAL A 136 7.84 -13.05 0.27
N LEU A 137 9.12 -13.43 0.28
CA LEU A 137 10.11 -12.88 1.20
C LEU A 137 10.37 -11.38 0.96
N VAL A 138 10.46 -10.94 -0.30
CA VAL A 138 10.57 -9.50 -0.63
C VAL A 138 9.36 -8.73 -0.11
N VAL A 139 8.15 -9.24 -0.37
CA VAL A 139 6.91 -8.64 0.13
C VAL A 139 6.92 -8.58 1.66
N ILE A 140 7.36 -9.64 2.34
CA ILE A 140 7.45 -9.66 3.80
C ILE A 140 8.35 -8.54 4.31
N PHE A 141 9.56 -8.42 3.78
CA PHE A 141 10.50 -7.37 4.20
C PHE A 141 9.94 -5.97 3.99
N LEU A 142 9.18 -5.73 2.92
CA LEU A 142 8.64 -4.40 2.64
C LEU A 142 7.41 -4.05 3.51
N VAL A 143 6.59 -5.04 3.86
CA VAL A 143 5.34 -4.85 4.62
C VAL A 143 5.58 -4.88 6.12
N LEU A 144 6.51 -5.69 6.61
CA LEU A 144 6.74 -5.94 8.03
C LEU A 144 6.97 -4.64 8.82
N PHE A 145 7.90 -3.81 8.34
CA PHE A 145 8.34 -2.63 9.07
C PHE A 145 7.27 -1.55 9.26
N PRO A 146 6.56 -1.06 8.22
CA PRO A 146 5.50 -0.06 8.46
C PRO A 146 4.40 -0.59 9.39
N VAL A 147 4.06 -1.87 9.32
CA VAL A 147 3.07 -2.48 10.22
C VAL A 147 3.58 -2.54 11.66
N THR A 148 4.83 -2.99 11.88
CA THR A 148 5.46 -3.01 13.21
C THR A 148 5.55 -1.61 13.82
N ILE A 149 6.07 -0.64 13.07
CA ILE A 149 6.28 0.73 13.55
C ILE A 149 4.95 1.39 13.94
N ASN A 150 3.93 1.28 13.09
CA ASN A 150 2.63 1.87 13.39
C ASN A 150 1.90 1.15 14.53
N THR A 151 2.03 -0.17 14.63
CA THR A 151 1.46 -0.92 15.76
C THR A 151 2.10 -0.50 17.08
N GLU A 152 3.43 -0.39 17.13
CA GLU A 152 4.15 0.06 18.31
C GLU A 152 3.79 1.50 18.69
N ALA A 153 3.74 2.40 17.71
CA ALA A 153 3.34 3.79 17.90
C ALA A 153 1.90 3.89 18.44
N GLY A 154 0.97 3.14 17.84
CA GLY A 154 -0.44 3.09 18.22
C GLY A 154 -0.65 2.73 19.68
N LEU A 155 -0.01 1.65 20.14
CA LEU A 155 -0.13 1.18 21.52
C LEU A 155 0.45 2.15 22.55
N ARG A 156 1.40 3.00 22.13
CA ARG A 156 2.02 4.03 22.98
C ARG A 156 1.28 5.38 22.95
N THR A 157 0.24 5.54 22.15
CA THR A 157 -0.51 6.82 22.08
C THR A 157 -1.35 7.10 23.33
N THR A 158 -1.66 6.08 24.12
CA THR A 158 -2.47 6.24 25.33
C THR A 158 -1.66 6.97 26.40
N SER A 159 -2.14 8.14 26.84
CA SER A 159 -1.41 8.95 27.83
C SER A 159 -1.20 8.17 29.14
N GLU A 160 0.01 8.25 29.70
CA GLU A 160 0.34 7.64 31.00
C GLU A 160 -0.61 8.14 32.09
N ARG A 161 -0.99 9.42 32.05
CA ARG A 161 -1.95 10.03 32.99
C ARG A 161 -3.33 9.37 32.95
N LEU A 162 -3.83 9.01 31.77
CA LEU A 162 -5.09 8.28 31.63
C LEU A 162 -4.98 6.87 32.24
N ILE A 163 -3.84 6.21 32.04
CA ILE A 163 -3.57 4.88 32.61
C ILE A 163 -3.50 4.97 34.14
N GLU A 164 -2.80 5.96 34.70
CA GLU A 164 -2.72 6.21 36.14
C GLU A 164 -4.09 6.49 36.76
N MET A 165 -4.89 7.35 36.12
CA MET A 165 -6.27 7.64 36.54
C MET A 165 -7.10 6.36 36.60
N LEU A 166 -7.08 5.54 35.54
CA LEU A 166 -7.82 4.28 35.49
C LEU A 166 -7.37 3.30 36.58
N ARG A 167 -6.07 3.23 36.87
CA ARG A 167 -5.54 2.42 37.98
C ARG A 167 -6.05 2.91 39.34
N SER A 168 -6.16 4.22 39.57
CA SER A 168 -6.76 4.78 40.79
C SER A 168 -8.24 4.44 40.95
N PHE A 169 -8.97 4.26 39.84
CA PHE A 169 -10.35 3.74 39.85
C PHE A 169 -10.44 2.21 39.95
N GLY A 170 -9.33 1.50 40.16
CA GLY A 170 -9.29 0.05 40.32
C GLY A 170 -9.30 -0.75 39.02
N ALA A 171 -9.02 -0.12 37.87
CA ALA A 171 -8.94 -0.83 36.60
C ALA A 171 -7.73 -1.78 36.57
N THR A 172 -7.98 -3.05 36.27
CA THR A 172 -6.95 -4.08 36.09
C THR A 172 -6.15 -3.83 34.79
N PRO A 173 -4.90 -4.32 34.69
CA PRO A 173 -4.10 -4.19 33.46
C PRO A 173 -4.80 -4.72 32.21
N ARG A 174 -5.55 -5.83 32.34
CA ARG A 174 -6.35 -6.38 31.23
C ARG A 174 -7.47 -5.44 30.80
N GLN A 175 -8.15 -4.79 31.74
CA GLN A 175 -9.19 -3.81 31.41
C GLN A 175 -8.60 -2.59 30.71
N ILE A 176 -7.46 -2.08 31.19
CA ILE A 176 -6.77 -0.94 30.55
C ILE A 176 -6.37 -1.32 29.12
N PHE A 177 -5.76 -2.49 28.94
CA PHE A 177 -5.34 -2.95 27.62
C PHE A 177 -6.51 -3.11 26.64
N PHE A 178 -7.49 -3.95 26.96
CA PHE A 178 -8.56 -4.27 26.01
C PHE A 178 -9.59 -3.15 25.83
N LYS A 179 -9.79 -2.27 26.82
CA LYS A 179 -10.81 -1.21 26.75
C LYS A 179 -10.25 0.16 26.38
N VAL A 180 -8.94 0.37 26.46
CA VAL A 180 -8.32 1.68 26.23
C VAL A 180 -7.17 1.59 25.26
N SER A 181 -6.08 0.88 25.60
CA SER A 181 -4.86 0.87 24.79
C SER A 181 -5.04 0.21 23.42
N LEU A 182 -5.74 -0.93 23.35
CA LEU A 182 -5.97 -1.62 22.09
C LEU A 182 -6.94 -0.82 21.19
N PRO A 183 -8.12 -0.38 21.65
CA PRO A 183 -9.01 0.46 20.83
C PRO A 183 -8.37 1.76 20.32
N SER A 184 -7.52 2.43 21.12
CA SER A 184 -6.80 3.63 20.69
C SER A 184 -5.68 3.33 19.67
N ALA A 185 -5.11 2.12 19.71
CA ALA A 185 -4.08 1.68 18.77
C ALA A 185 -4.64 1.18 17.43
N VAL A 186 -5.89 0.69 17.38
CA VAL A 186 -6.49 0.13 16.15
C VAL A 186 -6.33 1.05 14.92
N PRO A 187 -6.60 2.36 14.98
CA PRO A 187 -6.44 3.24 13.82
C PRO A 187 -5.00 3.30 13.29
N PHE A 188 -4.03 3.24 14.20
CA PHE A 188 -2.61 3.19 13.83
C PHE A 188 -2.24 1.84 13.22
N ILE A 189 -2.72 0.74 13.79
CA ILE A 189 -2.52 -0.60 13.21
C ILE A 189 -3.08 -0.63 11.77
N LEU A 190 -4.29 -0.10 11.56
CA LEU A 190 -4.91 -0.02 10.24
C LEU A 190 -4.11 0.88 9.29
N ALA A 191 -3.60 2.03 9.77
CA ALA A 191 -2.70 2.88 8.98
C ALA A 191 -1.43 2.13 8.57
N GLY A 192 -0.83 1.35 9.48
CA GLY A 192 0.32 0.50 9.20
C GLY A 192 0.05 -0.55 8.13
N LEU A 193 -1.08 -1.26 8.25
CA LEU A 193 -1.55 -2.22 7.25
C LEU A 193 -1.76 -1.57 5.88
N LYS A 194 -2.44 -0.41 5.85
CA LYS A 194 -2.66 0.37 4.62
C LYS A 194 -1.36 0.79 3.94
N LEU A 195 -0.38 1.28 4.70
CA LEU A 195 0.96 1.58 4.20
C LEU A 195 1.67 0.32 3.68
N GLY A 196 1.44 -0.80 4.35
CA GLY A 196 1.87 -2.13 3.93
C GLY A 196 1.37 -2.50 2.53
N ILE A 197 0.13 -2.18 2.16
CA ILE A 197 -0.42 -2.51 0.83
C ILE A 197 0.46 -1.89 -0.27
N GLY A 198 0.73 -0.59 -0.17
CA GLY A 198 1.57 0.10 -1.15
C GLY A 198 2.99 -0.46 -1.22
N ARG A 199 3.60 -0.74 -0.05
CA ARG A 199 4.96 -1.32 0.03
C ARG A 199 5.01 -2.75 -0.52
N GLY A 200 4.00 -3.56 -0.25
CA GLY A 200 3.91 -4.93 -0.74
C GLY A 200 3.74 -5.02 -2.25
N LEU A 201 2.96 -4.12 -2.86
CA LEU A 201 2.81 -4.05 -4.32
C LEU A 201 4.11 -3.67 -5.01
N ILE A 202 4.86 -2.71 -4.45
CA ILE A 202 6.21 -2.41 -4.93
C ILE A 202 7.09 -3.66 -4.80
N GLY A 203 6.98 -4.38 -3.69
CA GLY A 203 7.76 -5.59 -3.42
C GLY A 203 7.51 -6.71 -4.40
N VAL A 204 6.26 -7.05 -4.68
CA VAL A 204 5.93 -8.15 -5.60
C VAL A 204 6.44 -7.86 -7.00
N VAL A 205 6.25 -6.63 -7.48
CA VAL A 205 6.68 -6.20 -8.81
C VAL A 205 8.20 -6.26 -8.93
N VAL A 206 8.91 -5.66 -7.97
CA VAL A 206 10.38 -5.71 -7.92
C VAL A 206 10.88 -7.15 -7.93
N ALA A 207 10.28 -8.02 -7.12
CA ALA A 207 10.72 -9.41 -7.03
C ALA A 207 10.44 -10.20 -8.33
N GLU A 208 9.37 -9.88 -9.03
CA GLU A 208 9.02 -10.48 -10.32
C GLU A 208 9.95 -10.01 -11.46
N LEU A 209 10.46 -8.77 -11.42
CA LEU A 209 11.41 -8.24 -12.40
C LEU A 209 12.70 -9.07 -12.46
N PHE A 210 13.22 -9.50 -11.30
CA PHE A 210 14.54 -10.15 -11.22
C PHE A 210 14.52 -11.67 -11.44
N GLY A 211 13.37 -12.33 -11.33
CA GLY A 211 13.37 -13.79 -11.44
C GLY A 211 12.00 -14.45 -11.35
N SER A 212 11.02 -13.98 -12.11
CA SER A 212 9.75 -14.71 -12.29
C SER A 212 9.54 -15.18 -13.72
N ARG A 213 8.78 -16.28 -13.87
CA ARG A 213 8.31 -16.78 -15.16
C ARG A 213 6.98 -16.14 -15.57
N ALA A 214 6.24 -15.57 -14.62
CA ALA A 214 4.97 -14.92 -14.85
C ALA A 214 4.65 -13.97 -13.68
N GLY A 215 3.86 -12.94 -13.94
CA GLY A 215 3.52 -11.90 -12.97
C GLY A 215 3.46 -10.55 -13.68
N LEU A 216 2.79 -9.57 -13.09
CA LEU A 216 2.67 -8.23 -13.66
C LEU A 216 4.04 -7.55 -13.80
N GLY A 217 4.94 -7.71 -12.83
CA GLY A 217 6.31 -7.25 -12.93
C GLY A 217 7.07 -7.95 -14.06
N ARG A 218 6.86 -9.25 -14.27
CA ARG A 218 7.48 -9.97 -15.39
C ARG A 218 6.97 -9.49 -16.74
N LEU A 219 5.65 -9.25 -16.87
CA LEU A 219 5.04 -8.66 -18.05
C LEU A 219 5.68 -7.30 -18.36
N ILE A 220 5.80 -6.42 -17.36
CA ILE A 220 6.43 -5.11 -17.51
C ILE A 220 7.88 -5.23 -17.99
N ALA A 221 8.70 -6.10 -17.37
CA ALA A 221 10.09 -6.30 -17.79
C ALA A 221 10.18 -6.83 -19.23
N GLN A 222 9.41 -7.86 -19.56
CA GLN A 222 9.45 -8.47 -20.88
C GLN A 222 9.01 -7.49 -21.97
N SER A 223 7.97 -6.70 -21.71
CA SER A 223 7.52 -5.66 -22.63
C SER A 223 8.55 -4.54 -22.77
N ALA A 224 9.27 -4.20 -21.70
CA ALA A 224 10.38 -3.24 -21.75
C ALA A 224 11.53 -3.74 -22.64
N ASP A 225 11.97 -4.98 -22.43
CA ASP A 225 13.04 -5.61 -23.22
C ASP A 225 12.67 -5.71 -24.71
N ALA A 226 11.38 -5.91 -25.00
CA ALA A 226 10.84 -5.97 -26.36
C ALA A 226 10.49 -4.59 -26.97
N PHE A 227 10.72 -3.49 -26.24
CA PHE A 227 10.29 -2.13 -26.62
C PHE A 227 8.79 -2.01 -26.95
N ASN A 228 7.96 -2.90 -26.38
CA ASN A 228 6.51 -2.87 -26.52
C ASN A 228 5.91 -1.99 -25.41
N MET A 229 5.93 -0.67 -25.65
CA MET A 229 5.43 0.32 -24.69
C MET A 229 3.93 0.15 -24.36
N PRO A 230 3.03 -0.17 -25.31
CA PRO A 230 1.62 -0.42 -24.98
C PRO A 230 1.43 -1.49 -23.90
N ASP A 231 2.10 -2.64 -24.02
CA ASP A 231 1.97 -3.74 -23.06
C ASP A 231 2.69 -3.43 -21.73
N LEU A 232 3.81 -2.72 -21.78
CA LEU A 232 4.51 -2.24 -20.58
C LEU A 232 3.59 -1.35 -19.75
N PHE A 233 3.01 -0.32 -20.38
CA PHE A 233 2.09 0.60 -19.70
C PHE A 233 0.78 -0.09 -19.30
N ALA A 234 0.32 -1.10 -20.06
CA ALA A 234 -0.82 -1.92 -19.67
C ALA A 234 -0.56 -2.62 -18.33
N GLY A 235 0.61 -3.25 -18.16
CA GLY A 235 1.03 -3.86 -16.89
C GLY A 235 1.08 -2.86 -15.74
N VAL A 236 1.67 -1.67 -15.98
CA VAL A 236 1.75 -0.58 -14.98
C VAL A 236 0.36 -0.08 -14.57
N ILE A 237 -0.54 0.18 -15.53
CA ILE A 237 -1.89 0.66 -15.24
C ILE A 237 -2.71 -0.40 -14.50
N VAL A 238 -2.61 -1.67 -14.89
CA VAL A 238 -3.32 -2.76 -14.21
C VAL A 238 -2.84 -2.91 -12.77
N LEU A 239 -1.53 -2.83 -12.53
CA LEU A 239 -0.98 -2.83 -11.18
C LEU A 239 -1.46 -1.62 -10.36
N ALA A 240 -1.46 -0.42 -10.94
CA ALA A 240 -1.96 0.78 -10.28
C ALA A 240 -3.45 0.66 -9.93
N ALA A 241 -4.26 0.13 -10.85
CA ALA A 241 -5.67 -0.14 -10.62
C ALA A 241 -5.87 -1.17 -9.49
N ALA A 242 -5.06 -2.23 -9.45
CA ALA A 242 -5.08 -3.20 -8.36
C ALA A 242 -4.75 -2.55 -7.01
N GLY A 243 -3.74 -1.66 -6.98
CA GLY A 243 -3.39 -0.92 -5.76
C GLY A 243 -4.47 0.03 -5.28
N ILE A 244 -5.13 0.74 -6.20
CA ILE A 244 -6.30 1.57 -5.89
C ILE A 244 -7.44 0.70 -5.34
N ALA A 245 -7.73 -0.43 -5.99
CA ALA A 245 -8.78 -1.35 -5.56
C ALA A 245 -8.50 -1.92 -4.17
N LEU A 246 -7.27 -2.36 -3.89
CA LEU A 246 -6.86 -2.86 -2.58
C LEU A 246 -6.96 -1.78 -1.50
N THR A 247 -6.49 -0.57 -1.80
CA THR A 247 -6.55 0.56 -0.85
C THR A 247 -7.98 1.01 -0.57
N ALA A 248 -8.82 1.08 -1.61
CA ALA A 248 -10.23 1.41 -1.47
C ALA A 248 -11.00 0.32 -0.70
N GLY A 249 -10.74 -0.95 -1.01
CA GLY A 249 -11.31 -2.09 -0.28
C GLY A 249 -10.89 -2.10 1.20
N PHE A 250 -9.62 -1.79 1.48
CA PHE A 250 -9.14 -1.62 2.85
C PHE A 250 -9.82 -0.45 3.55
N GLY A 251 -9.95 0.71 2.91
CA GLY A 251 -10.66 1.86 3.48
C GLY A 251 -12.13 1.57 3.76
N TRP A 252 -12.80 0.79 2.91
CA TRP A 252 -14.17 0.31 3.17
C TRP A 252 -14.24 -0.59 4.41
N LEU A 253 -13.27 -1.50 4.58
CA LEU A 253 -13.17 -2.38 5.74
C LEU A 253 -12.88 -1.59 7.03
N GLU A 254 -11.92 -0.66 6.97
CA GLU A 254 -11.54 0.26 8.05
C GLU A 254 -12.76 1.04 8.56
N ASN A 255 -13.54 1.63 7.65
CA ASN A 255 -14.77 2.38 7.99
C ASN A 255 -15.82 1.53 8.71
N ARG A 256 -15.82 0.21 8.50
CA ARG A 256 -16.77 -0.71 9.13
C ARG A 256 -16.29 -1.21 10.49
N LEU A 257 -14.98 -1.39 10.65
CA LEU A 257 -14.35 -1.87 11.88
C LEU A 257 -14.16 -0.75 12.93
N VAL A 258 -13.97 0.49 12.49
CA VAL A 258 -13.63 1.63 13.35
C VAL A 258 -14.52 2.83 13.02
N PRO A 259 -15.84 2.76 13.25
CA PRO A 259 -16.74 3.86 12.93
C PRO A 259 -16.51 5.13 13.77
N TRP A 260 -15.78 5.02 14.89
CA TRP A 260 -15.56 6.10 15.85
C TRP A 260 -14.40 7.05 15.51
N THR A 261 -13.58 6.75 14.51
CA THR A 261 -12.48 7.62 14.03
C THR A 261 -12.87 8.55 12.88
N LYS A 262 -14.17 8.76 12.66
CA LYS A 262 -14.62 9.73 11.67
C LYS A 262 -14.38 11.16 12.16
N ASP A 263 -13.52 11.88 11.44
CA ASP A 263 -13.55 13.34 11.32
C ASP A 263 -14.34 13.74 10.06
#